data_AF-A0A2V5UFG4-F1
#
_entry.id   AF-A0A2V5UFG4-F1
#
_cell.length_a   1.000
_cell.length_b   1.000
_cell.length_c   1.000
_cell.angle_alpha   90.00
_cell.angle_beta   90.00
_cell.angle_gamma   90.00
#
_symmetry.space_group_name_H-M   'P 1'
#
loop_
_entity.id
_entity.type
_entity.pdbx_description
1 polymer ?
#
loop_
_entity_poly.entity_id
_entity_poly.type
_entity_poly.pdbx_seq_one_letter_code
_entity_poly.pdbx_strand_id
1 'polypeptide(L)'
;MTVPRVRRQDLPRDLWAHLLERIKSRHISVDQLGLLADWLATEPEVPHGKWFKKFPGMIVCGEGELIRTFLQAGQAAMGEELK
;
A
#
# COMPACT_ATOMS: atom_id res chain seq x y z
N MET A 1 -23.02 -1.25 -4.18
CA MET A 1 -21.87 -0.76 -3.41
C MET A 1 -20.81 -0.35 -4.42
N THR A 2 -20.27 0.86 -4.32
CA THR A 2 -19.20 1.35 -5.21
C THR A 2 -17.86 0.76 -4.77
N VAL A 3 -17.06 0.30 -5.74
CA VAL A 3 -15.71 -0.22 -5.49
C VAL A 3 -14.83 0.93 -4.96
N PRO A 4 -14.15 0.76 -3.81
CA PRO A 4 -13.32 1.82 -3.25
C PRO A 4 -12.05 2.02 -4.08
N ARG A 5 -11.47 3.21 -3.98
CA ARG A 5 -10.17 3.56 -4.55
C ARG A 5 -9.19 3.88 -3.43
N VAL A 6 -7.90 3.70 -3.67
CA VAL A 6 -6.89 4.00 -2.65
C VAL A 6 -6.88 5.48 -2.30
N ARG A 7 -7.09 5.79 -1.02
CA ARG A 7 -6.99 7.13 -0.44
C ARG A 7 -5.53 7.57 -0.38
N ARG A 8 -5.24 8.74 -0.96
CA ARG A 8 -3.89 9.32 -1.02
C ARG A 8 -3.69 10.51 -0.08
N GLN A 9 -4.78 11.17 0.28
CA GLN A 9 -4.79 12.41 1.06
C GLN A 9 -5.68 12.21 2.27
N ASP A 10 -5.52 13.08 3.27
CA ASP A 10 -6.33 13.03 4.51
C ASP A 10 -6.27 11.64 5.18
N LEU A 11 -5.06 11.10 5.27
CA LEU A 11 -4.80 9.89 6.04
C LEU A 11 -4.82 10.20 7.54
N PRO A 12 -5.41 9.32 8.37
CA PRO A 12 -5.30 9.44 9.82
C PRO A 12 -3.83 9.59 10.24
N ARG A 13 -3.55 10.53 11.15
CA ARG A 13 -2.17 10.90 11.53
C ARG A 13 -1.35 9.71 12.01
N ASP A 14 -1.92 8.85 12.85
CA ASP A 14 -1.27 7.64 13.36
C ASP A 14 -0.96 6.64 12.24
N LEU A 15 -1.86 6.51 11.26
CA LEU A 15 -1.63 5.66 10.09
C LEU A 15 -0.48 6.21 9.25
N TRP A 16 -0.46 7.52 9.00
CA TRP A 16 0.64 8.16 8.27
C TRP A 16 1.99 7.95 8.97
N ALA A 17 2.06 8.18 10.28
CA ALA A 17 3.27 7.94 11.07
C ALA A 17 3.72 6.48 10.99
N HIS A 18 2.78 5.53 11.08
CA HIS A 18 3.06 4.11 10.94
C HIS A 18 3.66 3.76 9.56
N LEU A 19 3.08 4.28 8.48
CA LEU A 19 3.56 4.04 7.12
C LEU A 19 4.99 4.58 6.93
N LEU A 20 5.28 5.78 7.46
CA LEU A 20 6.63 6.35 7.44
C LEU A 20 7.64 5.51 8.23
N GLU A 21 7.24 4.99 9.39
CA GLU A 21 8.09 4.09 10.17
C GLU A 21 8.40 2.80 9.40
N ARG A 22 7.40 2.22 8.73
CA ARG A 22 7.57 1.00 7.92
C ARG A 22 8.52 1.22 6.74
N ILE A 23 8.41 2.34 6.04
CA ILE A 23 9.32 2.72 4.95
C ILE A 23 10.76 2.74 5.45
N LYS A 24 11.00 3.40 6.60
CA LYS A 24 12.33 3.50 7.23
C LYS A 24 12.86 2.13 7.68
N SER A 25 12.07 1.41 8.48
CA SER A 25 12.48 0.13 9.09
C SER A 25 12.74 -0.97 8.05
N ARG A 26 12.04 -0.94 6.92
CA ARG A 26 12.22 -1.93 5.84
C ARG A 26 13.21 -1.48 4.76
N HIS A 27 13.83 -0.32 4.91
CA HIS A 27 14.76 0.26 3.92
C HIS A 27 14.16 0.28 2.50
N ILE A 28 12.90 0.70 2.38
CA ILE A 28 12.23 0.79 1.07
C ILE A 28 12.95 1.85 0.24
N SER A 29 13.42 1.47 -0.94
CA SER A 29 14.20 2.36 -1.81
C SER A 29 13.31 3.45 -2.44
N VAL A 30 13.93 4.57 -2.81
CA VAL A 30 13.26 5.68 -3.51
C VAL A 30 12.63 5.20 -4.82
N ASP A 31 13.28 4.29 -5.55
CA ASP A 31 12.75 3.68 -6.76
C ASP A 31 11.41 2.96 -6.51
N GLN A 32 11.31 2.19 -5.42
CA GLN A 32 10.06 1.52 -5.04
C GLN A 32 8.97 2.50 -4.61
N LEU A 33 9.35 3.60 -3.95
CA LEU A 33 8.40 4.68 -3.64
C LEU A 33 7.91 5.39 -4.91
N GLY A 34 8.76 5.50 -5.94
CA GLY A 34 8.39 6.00 -7.26
C GLY A 34 7.32 5.12 -7.91
N LEU A 35 7.56 3.79 -7.98
CA LEU A 35 6.58 2.85 -8.52
C LEU A 35 5.25 2.89 -7.76
N LEU A 36 5.30 3.04 -6.43
CA LEU A 36 4.10 3.24 -5.62
C LEU A 36 3.37 4.53 -5.99
N ALA A 37 4.09 5.64 -6.16
CA ALA A 37 3.51 6.92 -6.54
C ALA A 37 2.86 6.85 -7.93
N ASP A 38 3.50 6.21 -8.91
CA ASP A 38 2.94 6.00 -10.26
C ASP A 38 1.66 5.14 -10.22
N TRP A 39 1.67 4.04 -9.46
CA TRP A 39 0.46 3.22 -9.30
C TRP A 39 -0.64 3.99 -8.56
N LEU A 40 -0.27 4.70 -7.49
CA LEU A 40 -1.13 5.68 -6.85
C LEU A 40 -1.32 6.93 -7.71
N ALA A 41 -1.00 7.00 -8.99
CA ALA A 41 -1.48 8.08 -9.86
C ALA A 41 -2.72 7.62 -10.63
N THR A 42 -2.83 6.32 -10.94
CA THR A 42 -3.87 5.71 -11.78
C THR A 42 -5.24 5.52 -11.12
N GLU A 43 -5.37 5.96 -9.86
CA GLU A 43 -6.60 5.84 -9.05
C GLU A 43 -7.10 4.40 -8.92
N PRO A 44 -6.25 3.48 -8.44
CA PRO A 44 -6.55 2.05 -8.49
C PRO A 44 -7.78 1.72 -7.64
N GLU A 45 -8.67 0.94 -8.25
CA GLU A 45 -9.78 0.29 -7.57
C GLU A 45 -9.27 -0.88 -6.72
N VAL A 46 -9.84 -1.03 -5.53
CA VAL A 46 -9.44 -2.03 -4.53
C VAL A 46 -10.66 -2.67 -3.89
N PRO A 47 -10.57 -3.89 -3.35
CA PRO A 47 -11.69 -4.50 -2.65
C PRO A 47 -11.96 -3.82 -1.31
N HIS A 48 -13.18 -3.97 -0.82
CA HIS A 48 -13.56 -3.47 0.51
C HIS A 48 -12.82 -4.17 1.65
N GLY A 49 -12.37 -5.42 1.44
CA GLY A 49 -11.64 -6.21 2.42
C GLY A 49 -10.13 -5.98 2.37
N LYS A 50 -9.37 -6.93 2.94
CA LYS A 50 -7.90 -6.92 2.88
C LYS A 50 -7.43 -7.18 1.45
N TRP A 51 -6.42 -6.44 1.04
CA TRP A 51 -5.76 -6.60 -0.24
C TRP A 51 -4.27 -6.34 -0.13
N PHE A 52 -3.53 -6.78 -1.15
CA PHE A 52 -2.14 -6.43 -1.28
C PHE A 52 -1.72 -6.29 -2.75
N LYS A 53 -0.72 -5.45 -3.00
CA LYS A 53 -0.05 -5.33 -4.30
C LYS A 53 1.43 -5.59 -4.16
N LYS A 54 1.96 -6.44 -5.03
CA LYS A 54 3.39 -6.75 -5.11
C LYS A 54 4.09 -5.76 -6.03
N PHE A 55 5.17 -5.19 -5.52
CA PHE A 55 6.18 -4.46 -6.28
C PHE A 55 7.49 -5.27 -6.25
N PRO A 56 8.46 -5.00 -7.14
CA PRO A 56 9.71 -5.76 -7.18
C PRO A 56 10.46 -5.84 -5.84
N GLY A 57 10.43 -4.77 -5.04
CA GLY A 57 11.16 -4.65 -3.78
C GLY A 57 10.30 -4.57 -2.52
N MET A 58 8.97 -4.50 -2.64
CA MET A 58 8.07 -4.43 -1.47
C MET A 58 6.67 -4.97 -1.78
N ILE A 59 5.91 -5.21 -0.72
CA ILE A 59 4.48 -5.54 -0.83
C ILE A 59 3.69 -4.48 -0.07
N VAL A 60 2.76 -3.83 -0.75
CA VAL A 60 1.83 -2.86 -0.16
C VAL A 60 0.60 -3.60 0.28
N CYS A 61 0.24 -3.52 1.56
CA CYS A 61 -0.97 -4.16 2.08
C CYS A 61 -1.97 -3.10 2.51
N GLY A 62 -3.24 -3.29 2.16
CA GLY A 62 -4.32 -2.39 2.49
C GLY A 62 -5.60 -3.10 2.92
N GLU A 63 -6.57 -2.31 3.35
CA GLU A 63 -7.92 -2.74 3.71
C GLU A 63 -8.89 -1.62 3.35
N GLY A 64 -9.90 -1.93 2.52
CA GLY A 64 -10.76 -0.91 1.93
C GLY A 64 -9.93 0.12 1.16
N GLU A 65 -10.19 1.40 1.38
CA GLU A 65 -9.45 2.50 0.71
C GLU A 65 -8.06 2.78 1.28
N LEU A 66 -7.65 2.16 2.38
CA LEU A 66 -6.44 2.53 3.11
C LEU A 66 -5.28 1.57 2.88
N ILE A 67 -4.10 2.10 2.60
CA ILE A 67 -2.83 1.37 2.79
C ILE A 67 -2.58 1.25 4.29
N ARG A 68 -2.35 0.02 4.77
CA ARG A 68 -2.20 -0.30 6.19
C ARG A 68 -0.75 -0.56 6.59
N THR A 69 0.07 -1.14 5.69
CA THR A 69 1.47 -1.44 5.98
C THR A 69 2.27 -1.74 4.71
N PHE A 70 3.59 -1.76 4.84
CA PHE A 70 4.53 -2.26 3.84
C PHE A 70 5.29 -3.47 4.36
N LEU A 71 5.44 -4.49 3.52
CA LEU A 71 6.24 -5.67 3.79
C LEU A 71 7.44 -5.73 2.83
N GLN A 72 8.49 -6.43 3.23
CA GLN A 72 9.60 -6.75 2.32
C GLN A 72 9.16 -7.81 1.31
N ALA A 73 9.80 -7.82 0.15
CA ALA A 73 9.64 -8.89 -0.82
C ALA A 73 9.88 -10.26 -0.16
N GLY A 74 8.97 -11.21 -0.40
CA GLY A 74 9.03 -12.56 0.17
C GLY A 74 8.31 -12.77 1.51
N GLN A 75 7.86 -11.71 2.19
CA GLN A 75 6.97 -11.86 3.35
C GLN A 75 5.55 -12.27 2.92
N ALA A 76 4.87 -13.06 3.75
CA ALA A 76 3.48 -13.44 3.51
C ALA A 76 2.54 -12.24 3.70
N ALA A 77 1.77 -11.92 2.66
CA ALA A 77 0.69 -10.94 2.71
C ALA A 77 -0.66 -11.63 2.89
N MET A 78 -1.65 -10.89 3.41
CA MET A 78 -3.02 -11.38 3.59
C MET A 78 -3.98 -10.56 2.75
N GLY A 79 -4.99 -11.21 2.19
CA GLY A 79 -6.04 -10.56 1.40
C GLY A 79 -6.01 -10.94 -0.08
N GLU A 80 -6.74 -10.18 -0.88
CA GLU A 80 -6.77 -10.33 -2.34
C GLU A 80 -5.54 -9.69 -2.99
N GLU A 81 -4.91 -10.40 -3.93
CA GLU A 81 -3.78 -9.87 -4.69
C GLU A 81 -4.29 -8.97 -5.84
N LEU A 82 -3.86 -7.72 -5.84
CA LEU A 82 -4.10 -6.77 -6.92
C LEU A 82 -3.08 -7.01 -8.03
N LYS A 83 -3.59 -7.23 -9.26
CA LYS A 83 -2.75 -7.34 -10.45
C LYS A 83 -2.13 -5.99 -10.83
#